data_AF-A0A355FKF6-F1
#
_entry.id   AF-A0A355FKF6-F1
#
_cell.length_a   1.000
_cell.length_b   1.000
_cell.length_c   1.000
_cell.angle_alpha   90.00
_cell.angle_beta   90.00
_cell.angle_gamma   90.00
#
_symmetry.space_group_name_H-M   'P 1'
#
loop_
_entity.id
_entity.type
_entity.pdbx_description
1 polymer ?
#
loop_
_entity_poly.entity_id
_entity_poly.type
_entity_poly.pdbx_seq_one_letter_code
_entity_poly.pdbx_strand_id
1 'polypeptide(L)' 'MEAAVDLLASALERQERILIYGDYDADGITAVALLLRTLRPLNNGNILYYLPKRLTEGYGLHQEA' A
#
# COMPACT_ATOMS: atom_id res chain seq x y z
N MET A 1 -12.69 -2.43 -10.14
CA MET A 1 -11.94 -1.17 -9.97
C MET A 1 -12.76 -0.18 -9.14
N GLU A 2 -13.99 0.14 -9.54
CA GLU A 2 -14.88 1.08 -8.84
C GLU A 2 -15.01 0.80 -7.33
N ALA A 3 -15.41 -0.40 -6.93
CA ALA A 3 -15.53 -0.77 -5.51
C ALA A 3 -14.24 -0.59 -4.69
N ALA A 4 -13.06 -0.77 -5.31
CA ALA A 4 -11.78 -0.57 -4.62
C ALA A 4 -11.47 0.92 -4.44
N VAL A 5 -11.81 1.73 -5.43
CA VAL A 5 -11.71 3.19 -5.36
C VAL A 5 -12.64 3.73 -4.29
N ASP A 6 -13.89 3.28 -4.23
CA ASP A 6 -14.87 3.71 -3.22
C ASP A 6 -14.42 3.35 -1.80
N LEU A 7 -13.90 2.13 -1.62
CA LEU A 7 -13.34 1.70 -0.34
C LEU A 7 -12.17 2.60 0.08
N LEU A 8 -11.25 2.86 -0.83
CA LEU A 8 -10.09 3.70 -0.54
C LEU A 8 -10.49 5.15 -0.27
N ALA A 9 -11.42 5.70 -1.05
CA ALA A 9 -11.96 7.05 -0.84
C ALA A 9 -12.59 7.18 0.55
N SER A 10 -13.42 6.23 0.95
CA SER A 10 -14.02 6.21 2.29
C SER A 10 -12.97 6.10 3.40
N ALA A 11 -11.93 5.28 3.22
CA ALA A 11 -10.84 5.17 4.18
C ALA A 11 -10.05 6.48 4.32
N LEU A 12 -9.80 7.19 3.22
CA LEU A 12 -9.13 8.49 3.21
C LEU A 12 -10.00 9.57 3.88
N GLU A 13 -11.30 9.61 3.61
CA GLU A 13 -12.24 10.54 4.26
C GLU A 13 -12.27 10.34 5.78
N ARG A 14 -12.23 9.08 6.23
CA ARG A 14 -12.19 8.71 7.65
C ARG A 14 -10.79 8.78 8.27
N GLN A 15 -9.78 9.19 7.50
CA GLN A 15 -8.37 9.28 7.92
C GLN A 15 -7.85 7.96 8.54
N GLU A 16 -8.32 6.83 8.01
CA GLU A 16 -7.93 5.51 8.49
C GLU A 16 -6.45 5.24 8.22
N ARG A 17 -5.87 4.34 9.02
CA ARG A 17 -4.51 3.87 8.78
C ARG A 17 -4.52 2.90 7.60
N ILE A 18 -3.79 3.25 6.55
CA ILE A 18 -3.70 2.45 5.31
C ILE A 18 -2.31 1.83 5.22
N LEU A 19 -2.24 0.54 4.90
CA LEU A 19 -1.00 -0.16 4.55
C LEU A 19 -1.03 -0.51 3.06
N ILE A 20 -0.04 -0.02 2.30
CA ILE A 20 0.21 -0.46 0.94
C ILE A 20 1.17 -1.65 1.01
N TYR A 21 0.65 -2.85 0.78
CA TYR A 21 1.47 -4.04 0.67
C TYR A 21 1.88 -4.24 -0.79
N GLY A 22 3.17 -4.05 -1.07
CA GLY A 22 3.72 -4.18 -2.42
C GLY A 22 4.46 -5.48 -2.64
N ASP A 23 5.07 -5.58 -3.81
CA ASP A 23 6.03 -6.64 -4.13
C ASP A 23 7.44 -6.07 -4.30
N TYR A 24 8.45 -6.94 -4.16
CA TYR A 24 9.86 -6.57 -4.19
C TYR A 24 10.42 -6.29 -5.58
N ASP A 25 9.68 -6.59 -6.65
CA ASP A 25 10.13 -6.37 -8.01
C ASP A 25 9.93 -4.90 -8.46
N ALA A 26 10.40 -4.58 -9.66
CA ALA A 26 10.38 -3.21 -10.18
C ALA A 26 8.95 -2.67 -10.34
N ASP A 27 7.99 -3.52 -10.70
CA ASP A 27 6.59 -3.11 -10.85
C ASP A 27 5.95 -2.85 -9.47
N GLY A 28 6.14 -3.78 -8.54
CA GLY A 28 5.67 -3.65 -7.15
C GLY A 28 6.20 -2.40 -6.45
N ILE A 29 7.52 -2.16 -6.53
CA ILE A 29 8.16 -0.97 -5.94
C ILE A 29 7.63 0.31 -6.59
N THR A 30 7.48 0.32 -7.92
CA THR A 30 6.99 1.50 -8.65
C THR A 30 5.54 1.80 -8.31
N ALA A 31 4.69 0.77 -8.21
CA ALA A 31 3.29 0.90 -7.79
C ALA A 31 3.19 1.45 -6.37
N VAL A 32 3.97 0.93 -5.42
CA VAL A 32 4.01 1.45 -4.03
C VAL A 32 4.46 2.90 -4.00
N ALA A 33 5.52 3.25 -4.74
CA ALA A 33 6.01 4.62 -4.80
C ALA A 33 4.95 5.58 -5.37
N LEU A 34 4.24 5.17 -6.42
CA LEU A 34 3.15 5.94 -7.02
C LEU A 34 2.03 6.17 -6.00
N LEU A 35 1.54 5.11 -5.36
CA LEU A 35 0.46 5.19 -4.37
C LEU A 35 0.85 6.02 -3.13
N LEU A 36 2.07 5.89 -2.63
CA LEU A 36 2.56 6.73 -1.53
C LEU A 36 2.61 8.20 -1.93
N ARG A 37 3.09 8.51 -3.14
CA ARG A 37 3.19 9.89 -3.63
C ARG A 37 1.82 10.54 -3.79
N THR A 38 0.83 9.79 -4.25
CA THR A 38 -0.51 10.31 -4.53
C THR A 38 -1.39 10.38 -3.29
N LEU A 39 -1.38 9.33 -2.45
CA LEU A 39 -2.36 9.17 -1.36
C LEU A 39 -1.88 9.77 -0.03
N ARG A 40 -0.57 9.78 0.23
CA ARG A 40 -0.03 10.22 1.53
C ARG A 40 -0.34 11.68 1.86
N PRO A 41 -0.33 12.63 0.90
CA PRO A 41 -0.79 14.00 1.15
C PRO A 41 -2.28 14.09 1.48
N LEU A 42 -3.10 13.16 0.96
CA LEU A 42 -4.55 13.13 1.16
C LEU A 42 -4.94 12.53 2.52
N ASN A 43 -4.07 11.68 3.09
CA ASN A 43 -4.30 11.00 4.37
C ASN A 43 -3.47 11.55 5.54
N ASN A 44 -3.08 12.84 5.48
CA ASN A 44 -2.26 13.50 6.51
C ASN A 44 -0.98 12.73 6.90
N GLY A 45 -0.37 12.03 5.95
CA GLY A 45 0.83 11.23 6.22
C GLY A 45 0.58 9.82 6.79
N ASN A 46 -0.66 9.45 7.13
CA ASN A 46 -1.04 8.19 7.80
C ASN A 46 -1.13 6.99 6.84
N ILE A 47 -0.15 6.85 5.94
CA ILE A 47 -0.02 5.70 5.05
C ILE A 47 1.34 5.05 5.27
N LEU A 48 1.28 3.75 5.52
CA LEU A 48 2.44 2.86 5.62
C LEU A 48 2.61 2.07 4.33
N TYR A 49 3.80 1.50 4.16
CA TYR A 49 4.05 0.52 3.12
C TYR A 49 4.86 -0.65 3.68
N TYR A 50 4.73 -1.79 3.01
CA TYR A 50 5.54 -2.96 3.26
C TYR A 50 5.94 -3.60 1.94
N LEU A 51 7.20 -4.02 1.84
CA LEU A 51 7.74 -4.77 0.72
C LEU A 51 8.35 -6.06 1.28
N PRO A 52 7.88 -7.24 0.86
CA PRO A 52 8.42 -8.50 1.37
C PRO A 52 9.86 -8.70 0.92
N LYS A 53 10.64 -9.40 1.75
CA LYS A 53 11.98 -9.85 1.39
C LYS A 53 11.89 -11.15 0.60
N ARG A 54 12.10 -11.05 -0.72
CA ARG A 54 12.07 -12.21 -1.64
C ARG A 54 12.74 -13.48 -1.09
N LEU A 55 13.93 -13.34 -0.52
CA LEU A 55 14.77 -14.47 -0.12
C LEU A 55 14.29 -15.17 1.16
N THR A 56 13.59 -14.45 2.04
CA THR A 56 13.18 -14.97 3.36
C THR A 56 11.68 -15.19 3.48
N GLU A 57 10.88 -14.35 2.83
CA GLU A 57 9.41 -14.33 2.93
C GLU A 57 8.73 -14.77 1.63
N GLY A 58 9.48 -14.86 0.53
CA GLY A 58 8.92 -15.25 -0.77
C GLY A 58 8.09 -14.14 -1.43
N TYR A 59 6.95 -14.50 -2.01
CA TYR A 59 6.07 -13.60 -2.77
C TYR A 59 4.73 -13.43 -2.06
N GLY A 60 4.21 -12.20 -2.07
CA GLY A 60 2.88 -11.88 -1.56
C GLY A 60 2.80 -11.76 -0.04
N LEU A 61 1.60 -11.91 0.51
CA LEU A 61 1.29 -11.72 1.93
C LEU A 61 1.90 -12.83 2.77
N HIS A 62 2.75 -12.45 3.73
CA HIS A 62 3.31 -13.37 4.71
C HIS A 62 2.63 -13.19 6.06
N GLN A 63 2.29 -14.29 6.74
CA GLN A 63 1.55 -14.25 8.01
C GLN A 63 2.35 -13.61 9.15
N GLU A 64 3.68 -13.60 9.03
CA GLU A 64 4.63 -13.07 10.02
C GLU A 64 5.12 -11.65 9.70
N ALA A 65 4.55 -11.00 8.69
CA ALA A 65 4.92 -9.65 8.22
C ALA A 65 4.36 -8.51 9.09
#